data_AF-A0A419ESF7-F1
#
_entry.id   AF-A0A419ESF7-F1
#
_cell.length_a   1.000
_cell.length_b   1.000
_cell.length_c   1.000
_cell.angle_alpha   90.00
_cell.angle_beta   90.00
_cell.angle_gamma   90.00
#
_symmetry.space_group_name_H-M   'P 1'
#
loop_
_entity.id
_entity.type
_entity.pdbx_description
1 polymer ?
#
loop_
_entity_poly.entity_id
_entity_poly.type
_entity_poly.pdbx_seq_one_letter_code
_entity_poly.pdbx_strand_id
1 'polypeptide(L)'
;MSRNVTADPKFNLKVLLYRQLFNCELMFDYLIEKGKKVPDWIGSSLSSINLKTSRLKIEYEDKIKSNKLNKEKTLELQLKIADAVEPDKDTITKMLNELTTLCQPATPCSLENTIPKAKLFGGWGPMFTPFIRDIWLISIICLVGYVIFSYVNASYPDNIIYLQLLLMFSAFLGACFYTLNTAKRYVLARTFDDYYIANYYSRIIIGVIAGIILANIIKVSYFPTPGQDVGSKILFQMTPSLFALLGGFSAEAVVKILNRLVAMLMTLVEGETKDVIENQVQEFKNKMAANNIKQKMINVSELYSLLESPSIQSDDNTKVKIKEMINKFLEER
;
A
#
# COMPACT_ATOMS: atom_id res chain seq x y z
N MET A 1 -42.85 1.52 -4.75
CA MET A 1 -43.44 2.86 -4.92
C MET A 1 -42.49 3.91 -4.30
N SER A 2 -41.27 4.08 -4.83
CA SER A 2 -40.23 4.96 -4.23
C SER A 2 -39.34 5.67 -5.28
N ARG A 3 -39.94 6.10 -6.38
CA ARG A 3 -39.28 6.95 -7.38
C ARG A 3 -40.20 8.13 -7.60
N ASN A 4 -39.82 9.32 -7.10
CA ASN A 4 -40.27 10.67 -7.52
C ASN A 4 -40.14 11.76 -6.43
N VAL A 5 -39.52 11.51 -5.27
CA VAL A 5 -39.25 12.59 -4.28
C VAL A 5 -37.98 13.39 -4.62
N THR A 6 -37.15 12.91 -5.55
CA THR A 6 -35.82 13.49 -5.85
C THR A 6 -35.80 14.52 -7.00
N ALA A 7 -36.94 14.86 -7.60
CA ALA A 7 -36.99 15.70 -8.82
C ALA A 7 -37.30 17.18 -8.57
N ASP A 8 -37.63 17.61 -7.34
CA ASP A 8 -37.83 19.03 -7.03
C ASP A 8 -36.49 19.69 -6.65
N PRO A 9 -36.00 20.68 -7.44
CA PRO A 9 -34.76 21.39 -7.13
C PRO A 9 -34.82 22.14 -5.78
N LYS A 10 -36.00 22.58 -5.33
CA LYS A 10 -36.16 23.24 -4.02
C LYS A 10 -36.02 22.24 -2.86
N PHE A 11 -36.47 21.00 -3.05
CA PHE A 11 -36.31 19.93 -2.05
C PHE A 11 -34.82 19.60 -1.82
N ASN A 12 -34.03 19.50 -2.88
CA ASN A 12 -32.59 19.27 -2.76
C ASN A 12 -31.87 20.45 -2.08
N LEU A 13 -32.31 21.69 -2.33
CA LEU A 13 -31.75 22.88 -1.70
C LEU A 13 -31.97 22.91 -0.18
N LYS A 14 -33.17 22.54 0.27
CA LYS A 14 -33.53 22.49 1.69
C LYS A 14 -32.75 21.41 2.44
N VAL A 15 -32.63 20.21 1.86
CA VAL A 15 -31.81 19.13 2.43
C VAL A 15 -30.33 19.54 2.51
N LEU A 16 -29.83 20.25 1.49
CA LEU A 16 -28.46 20.77 1.47
C LEU A 16 -28.24 21.83 2.56
N LEU A 17 -29.20 22.74 2.77
CA LEU A 17 -29.14 23.75 3.82
C LEU A 17 -29.08 23.14 5.22
N TYR A 18 -29.94 22.15 5.49
CA TYR A 18 -29.90 21.39 6.74
C TYR A 18 -28.53 20.75 6.95
N ARG A 19 -27.96 20.15 5.89
CA ARG A 19 -26.64 19.52 5.95
C ARG A 19 -25.52 20.53 6.21
N GLN A 20 -25.60 21.72 5.64
CA GLN A 20 -24.64 22.80 5.90
C GLN A 20 -24.70 23.28 7.35
N LEU A 21 -25.90 23.48 7.90
CA LEU A 21 -26.07 23.85 9.31
C LEU A 21 -25.48 22.78 10.24
N PHE A 22 -25.82 21.52 9.99
CA PHE A 22 -25.30 20.39 10.76
C PHE A 22 -23.77 20.33 10.72
N ASN A 23 -23.17 20.52 9.54
CA ASN A 23 -21.72 20.57 9.38
C ASN A 23 -21.09 21.72 10.18
N CYS A 24 -21.73 22.90 10.23
CA CYS A 24 -21.25 24.04 11.01
C CYS A 24 -21.24 23.73 12.51
N GLU A 25 -22.31 23.11 13.03
CA GLU A 25 -22.40 22.71 14.44
C GLU A 25 -21.28 21.74 14.81
N LEU A 26 -21.11 20.72 13.98
CA LEU A 26 -20.14 19.67 14.20
C LEU A 26 -18.68 20.20 14.15
N MET A 27 -18.40 21.10 13.20
CA MET A 27 -17.11 21.80 13.12
C MET A 27 -16.86 22.70 14.34
N PHE A 28 -17.89 23.42 14.79
CA PHE A 28 -17.79 24.31 15.94
C PHE A 28 -17.47 23.52 17.21
N ASP A 29 -18.19 22.42 17.46
CA ASP A 29 -17.93 21.53 18.59
C ASP A 29 -16.51 20.94 18.55
N TYR A 30 -16.05 20.54 17.37
CA TYR A 30 -14.67 20.05 17.18
C TYR A 30 -13.61 21.11 17.50
N LEU A 31 -13.81 22.37 17.09
CA LEU A 31 -12.86 23.45 17.35
C LEU A 31 -12.81 23.80 18.84
N ILE A 32 -13.95 23.78 19.53
CA ILE A 32 -14.04 23.97 20.98
C ILE A 32 -13.30 22.85 21.71
N GLU A 33 -13.54 21.58 21.34
CA GLU A 33 -12.87 20.43 21.96
C GLU A 33 -11.34 20.47 21.78
N LYS A 34 -10.88 21.00 20.65
CA LYS A 34 -9.45 21.21 20.37
C LYS A 34 -8.89 22.50 20.98
N GLY A 35 -9.70 23.32 21.64
CA GLY A 35 -9.28 24.58 22.25
C GLY A 35 -8.83 25.64 21.23
N LYS A 36 -9.28 25.55 19.97
CA LYS A 36 -8.95 26.54 18.94
C LYS A 36 -9.88 27.75 19.07
N LYS A 37 -9.34 28.96 18.88
CA LYS A 37 -10.12 30.20 18.90
C LYS A 37 -11.07 30.24 17.70
N VAL A 38 -12.36 30.33 17.96
CA VAL A 38 -13.41 30.54 16.95
C VAL A 38 -13.87 32.00 17.04
N PRO A 39 -14.14 32.68 15.92
CA PRO A 39 -14.72 34.03 15.93
C PRO A 39 -16.04 34.09 16.71
N ASP A 40 -16.19 35.10 17.59
CA ASP A 40 -17.34 35.24 18.50
C ASP A 40 -18.69 35.36 17.76
N TRP A 41 -18.68 35.94 16.56
CA TRP A 41 -19.88 36.09 15.74
C TRP A 41 -20.46 34.74 15.30
N ILE A 42 -19.61 33.73 15.07
CA ILE A 42 -20.04 32.36 14.71
C ILE A 42 -20.79 31.73 15.88
N GLY A 43 -20.27 31.87 17.10
CA GLY A 43 -20.94 31.36 18.30
C GLY A 43 -22.31 32.01 18.55
N SER A 44 -22.40 33.33 18.38
CA SER A 44 -23.67 34.07 18.54
C SER A 44 -24.68 33.70 17.46
N SER A 45 -24.27 33.63 16.20
CA SER A 45 -25.15 33.25 15.09
C SER A 45 -25.61 31.81 15.22
N LEU A 46 -24.71 30.88 15.54
CA LEU A 46 -25.07 29.48 15.75
C LEU A 46 -26.02 29.29 16.93
N SER A 47 -25.80 29.98 18.05
CA SER A 47 -26.73 30.00 19.19
C SER A 47 -28.13 30.46 18.77
N SER A 48 -28.21 31.57 18.03
CA SER A 48 -29.51 32.11 17.58
C SER A 48 -30.27 31.14 16.66
N ILE A 49 -29.56 30.46 15.76
CA ILE A 49 -30.15 29.47 14.84
C ILE A 49 -30.52 28.19 15.59
N ASN A 50 -29.70 27.77 16.57
CA ASN A 50 -29.97 26.60 17.39
C ASN A 50 -31.17 26.83 18.31
N LEU A 51 -31.38 28.05 18.84
CA LEU A 51 -32.60 28.40 19.57
C LEU A 51 -33.86 28.26 18.69
N LYS A 52 -33.81 28.70 17.43
CA LYS A 52 -34.93 28.55 16.48
C LYS A 52 -35.23 27.07 16.16
N THR A 53 -34.21 26.21 16.14
CA THR A 53 -34.32 24.81 15.69
C THR A 53 -34.36 23.79 16.82
N SER A 54 -34.05 24.19 18.05
CA SER A 54 -33.90 23.33 19.23
C SER A 54 -35.13 22.46 19.52
N ARG A 55 -36.33 23.03 19.45
CA ARG A 55 -37.59 22.29 19.64
C ARG A 55 -37.74 21.14 18.64
N LEU A 56 -37.41 21.39 17.37
CA LEU A 56 -37.50 20.39 16.30
C LEU A 56 -36.41 19.32 16.46
N LYS A 57 -35.20 19.70 16.88
CA LYS A 57 -34.11 18.75 17.14
C LYS A 57 -34.39 17.82 18.32
N ILE A 58 -34.98 18.33 19.40
CA ILE A 58 -35.39 17.50 20.55
C ILE A 58 -36.43 16.46 20.11
N GLU A 59 -37.43 16.87 19.33
CA GLU A 59 -38.43 15.97 18.77
C GLU A 59 -37.79 14.90 17.85
N TYR A 60 -36.74 15.26 17.13
CA TYR A 60 -35.96 14.35 16.30
C TYR A 60 -35.20 13.30 17.12
N GLU A 61 -34.45 13.72 18.15
CA GLU A 61 -33.65 12.82 19.00
C GLU A 61 -34.51 11.83 19.79
N ASP A 62 -35.65 12.27 20.32
CA ASP A 62 -36.59 11.40 21.05
C ASP A 62 -37.19 10.32 20.12
N LYS A 63 -37.46 10.67 18.86
CA LYS A 63 -37.96 9.73 17.86
C LYS A 63 -36.88 8.78 17.33
N ILE A 64 -35.61 9.18 17.31
CA ILE A 64 -34.48 8.27 17.03
C ILE A 64 -34.31 7.26 18.17
N LYS A 65 -34.25 7.72 19.43
CA LYS A 65 -34.03 6.85 20.60
C LYS A 65 -35.12 5.81 20.78
N SER A 66 -36.36 6.14 20.39
CA SER A 66 -37.49 5.21 20.44
C SER A 66 -37.52 4.17 19.30
N ASN A 67 -36.52 4.15 18.41
CA ASN A 67 -36.37 3.20 17.29
C ASN A 67 -37.62 3.12 16.37
N LYS A 68 -38.49 4.13 16.43
CA LYS A 68 -39.81 4.21 15.74
C LYS A 68 -39.75 4.97 14.41
N LEU A 69 -38.56 5.06 13.81
CA LEU A 69 -38.30 6.07 12.79
C LEU A 69 -38.18 5.45 11.39
N ASN A 70 -39.23 5.63 10.59
CA ASN A 70 -39.21 5.36 9.15
C ASN A 70 -38.39 6.44 8.43
N LYS A 71 -37.70 6.05 7.34
CA LYS A 71 -36.88 6.92 6.49
C LYS A 71 -37.63 8.13 5.93
N GLU A 72 -38.95 8.06 5.80
CA GLU A 72 -39.79 9.19 5.34
C GLU A 72 -40.00 10.24 6.43
N LYS A 73 -40.19 9.83 7.70
CA LYS A 73 -40.43 10.76 8.82
C LYS A 73 -39.17 11.52 9.25
N THR A 74 -37.97 10.97 9.02
CA THR A 74 -36.71 11.70 9.20
C THR A 74 -36.59 12.85 8.20
N LEU A 75 -36.94 12.59 6.95
CA LEU A 75 -36.86 13.52 5.84
C LEU A 75 -37.79 14.72 6.03
N GLU A 76 -39.04 14.48 6.45
CA GLU A 76 -40.00 15.55 6.76
C GLU A 76 -39.49 16.49 7.86
N LEU A 77 -38.82 15.93 8.86
CA LEU A 77 -38.33 16.69 10.00
C LEU A 77 -37.08 17.51 9.63
N GLN A 78 -36.21 16.97 8.77
CA GLN A 78 -35.10 17.72 8.16
C GLN A 78 -35.61 18.89 7.30
N LEU A 79 -36.68 18.69 6.53
CA LEU A 79 -37.30 19.75 5.74
C LEU A 79 -37.87 20.87 6.63
N LYS A 80 -38.55 20.53 7.74
CA LYS A 80 -39.06 21.53 8.69
C LYS A 80 -37.95 22.37 9.32
N ILE A 81 -36.80 21.76 9.60
CA ILE A 81 -35.62 22.48 10.12
C ILE A 81 -35.04 23.38 9.02
N ALA A 82 -34.95 22.89 7.78
CA ALA A 82 -34.48 23.70 6.66
C ALA A 82 -35.39 24.91 6.41
N ASP A 83 -36.71 24.75 6.52
CA ASP A 83 -37.70 25.84 6.35
C ASP A 83 -37.54 26.92 7.43
N ALA A 84 -37.26 26.52 8.68
CA ALA A 84 -37.04 27.46 9.78
C ALA A 84 -35.73 28.27 9.64
N VAL A 85 -34.80 27.78 8.81
CA VAL A 85 -33.43 28.29 8.68
C VAL A 85 -33.16 28.91 7.30
N GLU A 86 -34.07 28.74 6.35
CA GLU A 86 -34.03 29.35 5.01
C GLU A 86 -33.67 30.85 5.01
N PRO A 87 -34.18 31.72 5.91
CA PRO A 87 -33.78 33.13 5.94
C PRO A 87 -32.30 33.38 6.31
N ASP A 88 -31.64 32.44 6.97
CA ASP A 88 -30.25 32.57 7.47
C ASP A 88 -29.22 31.90 6.54
N LYS A 89 -29.62 31.50 5.31
CA LYS A 89 -28.81 30.72 4.36
C LYS A 89 -27.44 31.33 4.03
N ASP A 90 -27.38 32.63 3.76
CA ASP A 90 -26.14 33.30 3.38
C ASP A 90 -25.16 33.34 4.55
N THR A 91 -25.68 33.52 5.76
CA THR A 91 -24.89 33.50 7.00
C THR A 91 -24.30 32.11 7.25
N ILE A 92 -25.08 31.05 7.03
CA ILE A 92 -24.62 29.65 7.16
C ILE A 92 -23.52 29.33 6.15
N THR A 93 -23.67 29.80 4.91
CA THR A 93 -22.66 29.55 3.88
C THR A 93 -21.34 30.26 4.21
N LYS A 94 -21.41 31.50 4.74
CA LYS A 94 -20.23 32.23 5.23
C LYS A 94 -19.56 31.52 6.42
N MET A 95 -20.35 31.10 7.41
CA MET A 95 -19.86 30.32 8.55
C MET A 95 -19.16 29.04 8.10
N LEU A 96 -19.77 28.29 7.17
CA LEU A 96 -19.20 27.05 6.65
C LEU A 96 -17.84 27.28 5.99
N ASN A 97 -17.71 28.34 5.17
CA ASN A 97 -16.45 28.66 4.51
C ASN A 97 -15.35 28.99 5.54
N GLU A 98 -15.64 29.82 6.53
CA GLU A 98 -14.66 30.16 7.58
C GLU A 98 -14.31 28.97 8.45
N LEU A 99 -15.30 28.20 8.92
CA LEU A 99 -15.07 27.00 9.72
C LEU A 99 -14.28 25.95 8.96
N THR A 100 -14.50 25.80 7.65
CA THR A 100 -13.73 24.88 6.81
C THR A 100 -12.25 25.27 6.74
N THR A 101 -11.93 26.57 6.69
CA THR A 101 -10.54 27.03 6.74
C THR A 101 -9.89 26.76 8.09
N LEU A 102 -10.62 26.92 9.20
CA LEU A 102 -10.10 26.72 10.56
C LEU A 102 -9.97 25.23 10.95
N CYS A 103 -10.83 24.38 10.38
CA CYS A 103 -10.88 22.95 10.65
C CYS A 103 -9.84 22.12 9.89
N GLN A 104 -9.08 22.70 8.94
CA GLN A 104 -8.03 21.95 8.23
C GLN A 104 -7.06 21.28 9.22
N PRO A 105 -6.71 19.99 9.03
CA PRO A 105 -6.98 19.13 7.86
C PRO A 105 -8.31 18.34 7.89
N ALA A 106 -9.18 18.50 8.90
CA ALA A 106 -10.42 17.75 9.01
C ALA A 106 -11.53 18.36 8.13
N THR A 107 -12.16 17.54 7.29
CA THR A 107 -13.30 17.95 6.46
C THR A 107 -14.63 17.72 7.20
N PRO A 108 -15.71 18.45 6.87
CA PRO A 108 -17.01 18.24 7.52
C PRO A 108 -17.52 16.81 7.33
N CYS A 109 -17.26 16.23 6.16
CA CYS A 109 -17.64 14.84 5.87
C CYS A 109 -16.80 13.85 6.71
N SER A 110 -15.50 14.12 6.89
CA SER A 110 -14.66 13.27 7.74
C SER A 110 -15.09 13.29 9.20
N LEU A 111 -15.46 14.47 9.70
CA LEU A 111 -15.95 14.61 11.05
C LEU A 111 -17.29 13.86 11.25
N GLU A 112 -18.22 13.98 10.28
CA GLU A 112 -19.49 13.23 10.27
C GLU A 112 -19.27 11.70 10.31
N ASN A 113 -18.29 11.22 9.54
CA ASN A 113 -17.96 9.79 9.45
C ASN A 113 -17.22 9.26 10.68
N THR A 114 -16.60 10.14 11.46
CA THR A 114 -16.02 9.79 12.77
C THR A 114 -17.00 9.81 13.93
N ILE A 115 -18.24 10.28 13.73
CA ILE A 115 -19.25 10.19 14.78
C ILE A 115 -19.55 8.71 15.05
N PRO A 116 -19.50 8.26 16.31
CA PRO A 116 -19.95 6.93 16.67
C PRO A 116 -21.45 6.74 16.36
N LYS A 117 -21.79 6.02 15.28
CA LYS A 117 -23.19 5.80 14.85
C LYS A 117 -23.78 4.46 15.31
N ALA A 118 -22.97 3.49 15.73
CA ALA A 118 -23.45 2.14 16.05
C ALA A 118 -22.85 1.58 17.35
N LYS A 119 -23.67 0.84 18.12
CA LYS A 119 -23.23 0.05 19.27
C LYS A 119 -22.68 -1.31 18.81
N LEU A 120 -21.62 -1.77 19.46
CA LEU A 120 -20.91 -3.02 19.10
C LEU A 120 -21.80 -4.28 19.25
N PHE A 121 -22.69 -4.32 20.25
CA PHE A 121 -23.56 -5.47 20.52
C PHE A 121 -24.98 -5.06 20.94
N GLY A 122 -25.88 -4.81 19.98
CA GLY A 122 -27.33 -4.84 20.21
C GLY A 122 -27.88 -4.03 21.40
N GLY A 123 -27.16 -2.99 21.86
CA GLY A 123 -27.53 -2.24 23.06
C GLY A 123 -26.41 -2.05 24.08
N TRP A 124 -25.42 -2.95 24.13
CA TRP A 124 -24.28 -2.93 25.04
C TRP A 124 -22.94 -2.74 24.29
N GLY A 125 -22.03 -2.00 24.91
CA GLY A 125 -20.67 -1.76 24.42
C GLY A 125 -20.40 -0.35 23.89
N PRO A 126 -19.11 -0.01 23.68
CA PRO A 126 -18.69 1.31 23.22
C PRO A 126 -19.26 1.58 21.83
N MET A 127 -19.52 2.86 21.54
CA MET A 127 -19.95 3.25 20.21
C MET A 127 -18.74 3.34 19.28
N PHE A 128 -18.80 2.68 18.12
CA PHE A 128 -17.73 2.67 17.12
C PHE A 128 -18.26 3.12 15.76
N THR A 129 -17.36 3.53 14.87
CA THR A 129 -17.69 3.71 13.46
C THR A 129 -17.96 2.34 12.82
N PRO A 130 -18.93 2.23 11.88
CA PRO A 130 -19.33 0.93 11.32
C PRO A 130 -18.16 0.19 10.67
N PHE A 131 -17.27 0.92 9.99
CA PHE A 131 -16.07 0.38 9.36
C PHE A 131 -15.11 -0.30 10.36
N ILE A 132 -14.84 0.33 11.51
CA ILE A 132 -13.96 -0.25 12.54
C ILE A 132 -14.57 -1.52 13.13
N ARG A 133 -15.90 -1.52 13.36
CA ARG A 133 -16.63 -2.69 13.87
C ARG A 133 -16.48 -3.88 12.92
N ASP A 134 -16.65 -3.66 11.62
CA ASP A 134 -16.61 -4.75 10.64
C ASP A 134 -15.21 -5.39 10.59
N ILE A 135 -14.14 -4.59 10.67
CA ILE A 135 -12.76 -5.10 10.77
C ILE A 135 -12.52 -5.86 12.09
N TRP A 136 -13.06 -5.38 13.21
CA TRP A 136 -12.98 -6.08 14.49
C TRP A 136 -13.64 -7.46 14.43
N LEU A 137 -14.84 -7.56 13.85
CA LEU A 137 -15.55 -8.82 13.70
C LEU A 137 -14.76 -9.80 12.83
N ILE A 138 -14.24 -9.33 11.69
CA ILE A 138 -13.40 -10.15 10.82
C ILE A 138 -12.14 -10.62 11.57
N SER A 139 -11.48 -9.74 12.33
CA SER A 139 -10.29 -10.09 13.12
C SER A 139 -10.58 -11.16 14.18
N ILE A 140 -11.74 -11.09 14.86
CA ILE A 140 -12.16 -12.11 15.83
C ILE A 140 -12.41 -13.45 15.14
N ILE A 141 -13.11 -13.45 13.99
CA ILE A 141 -13.36 -14.65 13.20
C ILE A 141 -12.03 -15.28 12.76
N CYS A 142 -11.08 -14.47 12.30
CA CYS A 142 -9.75 -14.94 11.90
C CYS A 142 -8.94 -15.48 13.07
N LEU A 143 -9.05 -14.88 14.26
CA LEU A 143 -8.40 -15.39 15.48
C LEU A 143 -8.96 -16.75 15.87
N VAL A 144 -10.28 -16.92 15.85
CA VAL A 144 -10.93 -18.21 16.12
C VAL A 144 -10.49 -19.26 15.10
N GLY A 145 -10.47 -18.89 13.82
CA GLY A 145 -9.93 -19.75 12.75
C GLY A 145 -8.48 -20.16 13.03
N TYR A 146 -7.60 -19.21 13.35
CA TYR A 146 -6.20 -19.48 13.66
C TYR A 146 -6.05 -20.50 14.80
N VAL A 147 -6.80 -20.35 15.90
CA VAL A 147 -6.73 -21.27 17.04
C VAL A 147 -7.20 -22.68 16.65
N ILE A 148 -8.33 -22.79 15.94
CA ILE A 148 -8.88 -24.08 15.51
C ILE A 148 -7.91 -24.78 14.56
N PHE A 149 -7.44 -24.10 13.51
CA PHE A 149 -6.53 -24.69 12.54
C PHE A 149 -5.14 -24.97 13.13
N SER A 150 -4.70 -24.20 14.12
CA SER A 150 -3.47 -24.50 14.86
C SER A 150 -3.59 -25.84 15.61
N TYR A 151 -4.73 -26.08 16.26
CA TYR A 151 -4.99 -27.33 16.96
C TYR A 151 -5.12 -28.53 16.01
N VAL A 152 -5.86 -28.35 14.91
CA VAL A 152 -6.02 -29.39 13.87
C VAL A 152 -4.68 -29.73 13.21
N ASN A 153 -3.86 -28.72 12.89
CA ASN A 153 -2.54 -28.92 12.29
C ASN A 153 -1.57 -29.64 13.23
N ALA A 154 -1.63 -29.36 14.54
CA ALA A 154 -0.83 -30.10 15.53
C ALA A 154 -1.24 -31.58 15.62
N SER A 155 -2.52 -31.89 15.40
CA SER A 155 -3.06 -33.25 15.42
C SER A 155 -2.76 -34.01 14.13
N TYR A 156 -2.72 -33.32 12.98
CA TYR A 156 -2.47 -33.90 11.66
C TYR A 156 -1.40 -33.14 10.88
N PRO A 157 -0.12 -33.29 11.23
CA PRO A 157 0.98 -32.47 10.70
C PRO A 157 1.28 -32.70 9.22
N ASP A 158 0.94 -33.86 8.67
CA ASP A 158 1.24 -34.21 7.28
C ASP A 158 0.23 -33.61 6.27
N ASN A 159 -0.89 -33.07 6.78
CA ASN A 159 -1.93 -32.48 5.94
C ASN A 159 -1.58 -31.03 5.56
N ILE A 160 -1.12 -30.87 4.32
CA ILE A 160 -0.74 -29.56 3.73
C ILE A 160 -1.91 -28.56 3.76
N ILE A 161 -3.15 -29.03 3.64
CA ILE A 161 -4.35 -28.18 3.59
C ILE A 161 -4.54 -27.43 4.92
N TYR A 162 -4.44 -28.12 6.05
CA TYR A 162 -4.63 -27.50 7.37
C TYR A 162 -3.51 -26.51 7.69
N LEU A 163 -2.29 -26.83 7.27
CA LEU A 163 -1.18 -25.90 7.36
C LEU A 163 -1.43 -24.65 6.52
N GLN A 164 -1.87 -24.78 5.27
CA GLN A 164 -2.12 -23.63 4.40
C GLN A 164 -3.26 -22.75 4.94
N LEU A 165 -4.30 -23.35 5.51
CA LEU A 165 -5.38 -22.63 6.18
C LEU A 165 -4.86 -21.90 7.41
N LEU A 166 -4.04 -22.53 8.24
CA LEU A 166 -3.38 -21.90 9.39
C LEU A 166 -2.57 -20.66 8.96
N LEU A 167 -1.75 -20.78 7.91
CA LEU A 167 -0.97 -19.67 7.36
C LEU A 167 -1.87 -18.55 6.83
N MET A 168 -2.97 -18.89 6.14
CA MET A 168 -3.93 -17.93 5.62
C MET A 168 -4.59 -17.12 6.75
N PHE A 169 -5.09 -17.79 7.80
CA PHE A 169 -5.68 -17.10 8.96
C PHE A 169 -4.66 -16.24 9.69
N SER A 170 -3.42 -16.69 9.79
CA SER A 170 -2.34 -15.93 10.43
C SER A 170 -1.98 -14.65 9.65
N ALA A 171 -1.88 -14.75 8.32
CA ALA A 171 -1.66 -13.59 7.45
C ALA A 171 -2.84 -12.60 7.50
N PHE A 172 -4.07 -13.11 7.53
CA PHE A 172 -5.28 -12.30 7.64
C PHE A 172 -5.33 -11.52 8.96
N LEU A 173 -4.95 -12.17 10.06
CA LEU A 173 -4.89 -11.54 11.38
C LEU A 173 -3.87 -10.39 11.42
N GLY A 174 -2.67 -10.60 10.86
CA GLY A 174 -1.66 -9.55 10.71
C GLY A 174 -2.18 -8.35 9.90
N ALA A 175 -2.85 -8.61 8.78
CA ALA A 175 -3.40 -7.57 7.89
C ALA A 175 -4.57 -6.79 8.54
N CYS A 176 -5.44 -7.47 9.28
CA CYS A 176 -6.50 -6.84 10.06
C CYS A 176 -5.93 -5.96 11.17
N PHE A 177 -4.93 -6.44 11.90
CA PHE A 177 -4.31 -5.67 12.99
C PHE A 177 -3.64 -4.39 12.47
N TYR A 178 -2.94 -4.47 11.33
CA TYR A 178 -2.35 -3.32 10.69
C TYR A 178 -3.38 -2.28 10.24
N THR A 179 -4.45 -2.75 9.58
CA THR A 179 -5.53 -1.88 9.11
C THR A 179 -6.25 -1.24 10.28
N LEU A 180 -6.49 -1.98 11.36
CA LEU A 180 -7.14 -1.46 12.57
C LEU A 180 -6.28 -0.41 13.28
N ASN A 181 -4.98 -0.66 13.43
CA ASN A 181 -4.05 0.29 14.03
C ASN A 181 -3.95 1.58 13.19
N THR A 182 -3.98 1.45 11.87
CA THR A 182 -3.98 2.59 10.95
C THR A 182 -5.30 3.37 11.02
N ALA A 183 -6.43 2.68 10.95
CA ALA A 183 -7.76 3.29 11.04
C ALA A 183 -7.96 4.03 12.36
N LYS A 184 -7.49 3.46 13.49
CA LYS A 184 -7.53 4.13 14.80
C LYS A 184 -6.84 5.49 14.77
N ARG A 185 -5.69 5.62 14.10
CA ARG A 185 -4.98 6.91 13.98
C ARG A 185 -5.80 7.94 13.22
N TYR A 186 -6.40 7.56 12.10
CA TYR A 186 -7.24 8.46 11.30
C TYR A 186 -8.53 8.87 12.02
N VAL A 187 -9.10 7.96 12.79
CA VAL A 187 -10.31 8.22 13.59
C VAL A 187 -9.99 9.15 14.76
N LEU A 188 -8.88 8.94 15.46
CA LEU A 188 -8.40 9.85 16.51
C LEU A 188 -8.04 11.24 15.96
N ALA A 189 -7.52 11.31 14.73
CA ALA A 189 -7.24 12.57 14.05
C ALA A 189 -8.49 13.24 13.45
N ARG A 190 -9.65 12.57 13.48
CA ARG A 190 -10.89 12.99 12.79
C ARG A 190 -10.73 13.29 11.29
N THR A 191 -9.81 12.59 10.63
CA THR A 191 -9.56 12.72 9.18
C THR A 191 -9.97 11.46 8.42
N PHE A 192 -10.80 10.61 9.00
CA PHE A 192 -11.30 9.40 8.34
C PHE A 192 -12.31 9.77 7.26
N ASP A 193 -12.21 9.17 6.08
CA ASP A 193 -13.14 9.39 4.98
C ASP A 193 -13.63 8.04 4.43
N ASP A 194 -14.95 7.89 4.37
CA ASP A 194 -15.66 6.69 3.94
C ASP A 194 -15.40 6.37 2.45
N TYR A 195 -15.05 7.37 1.64
CA TYR A 195 -14.72 7.16 0.23
C TYR A 195 -13.56 6.17 0.03
N TYR A 196 -12.62 6.15 0.98
CA TYR A 196 -11.43 5.31 0.90
C TYR A 196 -11.61 3.93 1.53
N ILE A 197 -12.81 3.54 1.95
CA ILE A 197 -13.10 2.20 2.53
C ILE A 197 -12.60 1.08 1.62
N ALA A 198 -12.79 1.19 0.30
CA ALA A 198 -12.31 0.20 -0.67
C ALA A 198 -10.78 0.05 -0.61
N ASN A 199 -10.04 1.15 -0.48
CA ASN A 199 -8.58 1.14 -0.40
C ASN A 199 -8.07 0.45 0.87
N TYR A 200 -8.79 0.58 1.99
CA TYR A 200 -8.45 -0.17 3.20
C TYR A 200 -8.61 -1.69 3.01
N TYR A 201 -9.69 -2.14 2.33
CA TYR A 201 -9.86 -3.55 2.00
C TYR A 201 -8.81 -4.06 1.01
N SER A 202 -8.45 -3.27 0.00
CA SER A 202 -7.35 -3.60 -0.91
C SER A 202 -6.04 -3.80 -0.15
N ARG A 203 -5.77 -2.97 0.87
CA ARG A 203 -4.58 -3.11 1.71
C ARG A 203 -4.57 -4.40 2.52
N ILE A 204 -5.72 -4.85 3.01
CA ILE A 204 -5.86 -6.15 3.68
C ILE A 204 -5.50 -7.28 2.71
N ILE A 205 -6.04 -7.27 1.49
CA ILE A 205 -5.75 -8.29 0.48
C ILE A 205 -4.26 -8.35 0.15
N ILE A 206 -3.62 -7.21 -0.06
CA ILE A 206 -2.17 -7.13 -0.33
C ILE A 206 -1.38 -7.69 0.85
N GLY A 207 -1.76 -7.37 2.10
CA GLY A 207 -1.12 -7.92 3.29
C GLY A 207 -1.26 -9.44 3.40
N VAL A 208 -2.45 -9.98 3.13
CA VAL A 208 -2.69 -11.42 3.13
C VAL A 208 -1.78 -12.12 2.12
N ILE A 209 -1.71 -11.60 0.88
CA ILE A 209 -0.86 -12.16 -0.17
C ILE A 209 0.62 -12.13 0.25
N ALA A 210 1.08 -10.98 0.75
CA ALA A 210 2.45 -10.80 1.22
C ALA A 210 2.82 -11.78 2.36
N GLY A 211 1.94 -11.94 3.34
CA GLY A 211 2.11 -12.89 4.44
C GLY A 211 2.20 -14.34 3.98
N ILE A 212 1.30 -14.75 3.08
CA ILE A 212 1.31 -16.12 2.53
C ILE A 212 2.60 -16.38 1.74
N ILE A 213 3.04 -15.45 0.90
CA ILE A 213 4.29 -15.58 0.13
C ILE A 213 5.48 -15.74 1.08
N LEU A 214 5.59 -14.86 2.08
CA LEU A 214 6.71 -14.87 3.03
C LEU A 214 6.78 -16.19 3.80
N ALA A 215 5.64 -16.69 4.29
CA ALA A 215 5.58 -17.94 5.03
C ALA A 215 5.98 -19.16 4.19
N ASN A 216 5.61 -19.18 2.90
CA ASN A 216 5.96 -20.29 1.99
C ASN A 216 7.44 -20.30 1.63
N ILE A 217 8.06 -19.13 1.40
CA ILE A 217 9.52 -19.04 1.13
C ILE A 217 10.31 -19.60 2.33
N ILE A 218 9.90 -19.25 3.53
CA ILE A 218 10.56 -19.70 4.75
C ILE A 218 10.40 -21.19 4.92
N LYS A 219 9.20 -21.76 4.71
CA LYS A 219 9.01 -23.22 4.75
C LYS A 219 9.98 -23.98 3.83
N VAL A 220 10.23 -23.48 2.61
CA VAL A 220 11.18 -24.11 1.67
C VAL A 220 12.62 -24.07 2.18
N SER A 221 12.98 -23.08 2.99
CA SER A 221 14.33 -22.92 3.53
C SER A 221 14.60 -23.78 4.77
N TYR A 222 13.55 -24.19 5.47
CA TYR A 222 13.60 -25.02 6.67
C TYR A 222 13.05 -26.43 6.37
N PHE A 223 13.68 -27.18 5.48
CA PHE A 223 13.40 -28.63 5.38
C PHE A 223 14.04 -29.34 6.58
N PRO A 224 13.29 -30.18 7.33
CA PRO A 224 13.80 -30.79 8.55
C PRO A 224 14.81 -31.90 8.21
N THR A 225 16.00 -31.81 8.80
CA THR A 225 16.91 -32.95 8.93
C THR A 225 16.24 -34.01 9.82
N PRO A 226 16.20 -35.31 9.45
CA PRO A 226 15.52 -36.33 10.24
C PRO A 226 16.21 -36.48 11.60
N GLY A 227 15.48 -36.29 12.72
CA GLY A 227 15.99 -36.59 14.07
C GLY A 227 15.70 -35.58 15.19
N GLN A 228 14.94 -34.51 14.98
CA GLN A 228 14.70 -33.50 16.02
C GLN A 228 13.52 -33.83 16.96
N ASP A 229 13.74 -33.59 18.26
CA ASP A 229 12.86 -33.87 19.40
C ASP A 229 11.44 -33.26 19.27
N VAL A 230 10.50 -33.84 20.03
CA VAL A 230 9.08 -33.45 20.04
C VAL A 230 8.88 -31.97 20.45
N GLY A 231 9.75 -31.41 21.29
CA GLY A 231 9.73 -29.98 21.67
C GLY A 231 10.10 -29.03 20.52
N SER A 232 11.00 -29.44 19.62
CA SER A 232 11.39 -28.67 18.42
C SER A 232 10.30 -28.66 17.35
N LYS A 233 9.41 -29.67 17.30
CA LYS A 233 8.34 -29.73 16.29
C LYS A 233 7.32 -28.60 16.42
N ILE A 234 6.96 -28.20 17.65
CA ILE A 234 5.98 -27.13 17.88
C ILE A 234 6.57 -25.77 17.46
N LEU A 235 7.82 -25.48 17.85
CA LEU A 235 8.51 -24.25 17.44
C LEU A 235 8.70 -24.20 15.91
N PHE A 236 8.98 -25.34 15.28
CA PHE A 236 9.12 -25.44 13.83
C PHE A 236 7.80 -25.19 13.08
N GLN A 237 6.67 -25.63 13.64
CA GLN A 237 5.35 -25.40 13.05
C GLN A 237 4.83 -23.96 13.27
N MET A 238 5.20 -23.32 14.39
CA MET A 238 4.82 -21.94 14.69
C MET A 238 5.67 -20.92 13.92
N THR A 239 6.89 -21.28 13.49
CA THR A 239 7.79 -20.35 12.80
C THR A 239 7.17 -19.82 11.50
N PRO A 240 6.66 -20.66 10.56
CA PRO A 240 6.01 -20.16 9.35
C PRO A 240 4.76 -19.30 9.60
N SER A 241 3.96 -19.62 10.63
CA SER A 241 2.76 -18.83 10.94
C SER A 241 3.12 -17.45 11.51
N LEU A 242 4.15 -17.34 12.35
CA LEU A 242 4.64 -16.04 12.83
C LEU A 242 5.12 -15.15 11.66
N PHE A 243 5.80 -15.73 10.68
CA PHE A 243 6.18 -15.01 9.47
C PHE A 243 4.99 -14.64 8.59
N ALA A 244 3.96 -15.49 8.50
CA ALA A 244 2.71 -15.15 7.84
C ALA A 244 2.05 -13.92 8.50
N LEU A 245 1.99 -13.90 9.84
CA LEU A 245 1.46 -12.78 10.62
C LEU A 245 2.28 -11.51 10.43
N LEU A 246 3.62 -11.59 10.50
CA LEU A 246 4.51 -10.45 10.27
C LEU A 246 4.36 -9.91 8.86
N GLY A 247 4.26 -10.77 7.85
CA GLY A 247 4.07 -10.36 6.47
C GLY A 247 2.69 -9.76 6.21
N GLY A 248 1.66 -10.28 6.89
CA GLY A 248 0.32 -9.68 6.92
C GLY A 248 0.32 -8.27 7.53
N PHE A 249 1.04 -8.08 8.65
CA PHE A 249 1.14 -6.79 9.32
C PHE A 249 1.99 -5.77 8.56
N SER A 250 3.04 -6.23 7.87
CA SER A 250 4.02 -5.38 7.20
C SER A 250 4.03 -5.56 5.69
N ALA A 251 2.85 -5.50 5.08
CA ALA A 251 2.66 -5.66 3.64
C ALA A 251 3.66 -4.81 2.82
N GLU A 252 3.86 -3.55 3.22
CA GLU A 252 4.79 -2.63 2.54
C GLU A 252 6.26 -3.05 2.66
N ALA A 253 6.69 -3.59 3.81
CA ALA A 253 8.06 -4.06 3.98
C ALA A 253 8.29 -5.34 3.16
N VAL A 254 7.33 -6.25 3.14
CA VAL A 254 7.42 -7.48 2.33
C VAL A 254 7.46 -7.17 0.84
N VAL A 255 6.62 -6.24 0.36
CA VAL A 255 6.67 -5.78 -1.04
C VAL A 255 8.04 -5.20 -1.38
N LYS A 256 8.67 -4.43 -0.49
CA LYS A 256 10.04 -3.93 -0.69
C LYS A 256 11.07 -5.05 -0.75
N ILE A 257 10.96 -6.08 0.09
CA ILE A 257 11.84 -7.25 0.05
C ILE A 257 11.67 -7.99 -1.28
N LEU A 258 10.43 -8.22 -1.70
CA LEU A 258 10.13 -8.88 -2.98
C LEU A 258 10.71 -8.10 -4.16
N ASN A 259 10.50 -6.78 -4.20
CA ASN A 259 11.09 -5.91 -5.21
C ASN A 259 12.62 -5.96 -5.22
N ARG A 260 13.25 -6.07 -4.04
CA ARG A 260 14.71 -6.21 -3.94
C ARG A 260 15.19 -7.57 -4.46
N LEU A 261 14.46 -8.66 -4.19
CA LEU A 261 14.75 -9.98 -4.74
C LEU A 261 14.62 -9.97 -6.27
N VAL A 262 13.53 -9.38 -6.79
CA VAL A 262 13.33 -9.19 -8.23
C VAL A 262 14.47 -8.37 -8.83
N ALA A 263 14.87 -7.27 -8.19
CA ALA A 263 15.99 -6.45 -8.67
C ALA A 263 17.31 -7.24 -8.70
N MET A 264 17.60 -8.05 -7.68
CA MET A 264 18.79 -8.91 -7.66
C MET A 264 18.74 -9.99 -8.76
N LEU A 265 17.58 -10.60 -9.00
CA LEU A 265 17.41 -11.54 -10.10
C LEU A 265 17.59 -10.87 -11.46
N MET A 266 17.04 -9.66 -11.65
CA MET A 266 17.26 -8.87 -12.85
C MET A 266 18.75 -8.55 -13.03
N THR A 267 19.46 -8.17 -11.97
CA THR A 267 20.92 -7.94 -12.03
C THR A 267 21.70 -9.20 -12.37
N LEU A 268 21.30 -10.37 -11.86
CA LEU A 268 21.95 -11.64 -12.20
C LEU A 268 21.72 -12.01 -13.68
N VAL A 269 20.50 -11.83 -14.19
CA VAL A 269 20.14 -12.10 -15.59
C VAL A 269 20.78 -11.10 -16.55
N GLU A 270 20.80 -9.82 -16.21
CA GLU A 270 21.46 -8.76 -16.99
C GLU A 270 22.99 -8.87 -16.94
N GLY A 271 23.55 -9.27 -15.80
CA GLY A 271 24.98 -9.51 -15.61
C GLY A 271 25.52 -10.61 -16.52
N GLU A 272 24.81 -11.73 -16.64
CA GLU A 272 25.19 -12.83 -17.54
C GLU A 272 25.24 -12.37 -19.01
N THR A 273 24.32 -11.50 -19.44
CA THR A 273 24.29 -11.01 -20.82
C THR A 273 25.42 -10.01 -21.10
N LYS A 274 25.71 -9.12 -20.15
CA LYS A 274 26.76 -8.10 -20.31
C LYS A 274 28.16 -8.72 -20.25
N ASP A 275 28.40 -9.66 -19.33
CA ASP A 275 29.67 -10.34 -19.18
C ASP A 275 29.98 -11.24 -20.39
N VAL A 276 28.97 -11.89 -20.98
CA VAL A 276 29.14 -12.67 -22.21
C VAL A 276 29.52 -11.77 -23.40
N ILE A 277 28.88 -10.60 -23.55
CA ILE A 277 29.18 -9.66 -24.64
C ILE A 277 30.58 -9.05 -24.47
N GLU A 278 30.96 -8.64 -23.26
CA GLU A 278 32.28 -8.07 -22.99
C GLU A 278 33.39 -9.12 -23.21
N ASN A 279 33.20 -10.36 -22.75
CA ASN A 279 34.14 -11.45 -22.98
C ASN A 279 34.25 -11.82 -24.46
N GLN A 280 33.13 -11.89 -25.20
CA GLN A 280 33.16 -12.16 -26.65
C GLN A 280 33.84 -11.03 -27.44
N VAL A 281 33.59 -9.77 -27.08
CA VAL A 281 34.25 -8.60 -27.71
C VAL A 281 35.74 -8.60 -27.41
N GLN A 282 36.14 -8.97 -26.20
CA GLN A 282 37.55 -9.04 -25.81
C GLN A 282 38.27 -10.21 -26.48
N GLU A 283 37.64 -11.38 -26.57
CA GLU A 283 38.14 -12.49 -27.38
C GLU A 283 38.25 -12.13 -28.86
N PHE A 284 37.27 -11.42 -29.41
CA PHE A 284 37.28 -10.99 -30.80
C PHE A 284 38.41 -9.97 -31.07
N LYS A 285 38.63 -9.02 -30.14
CA LYS A 285 39.78 -8.09 -30.19
C LYS A 285 41.12 -8.82 -30.09
N ASN A 286 41.23 -9.80 -29.20
CA ASN A 286 42.46 -10.59 -29.04
C ASN A 286 42.73 -11.47 -30.28
N LYS A 287 41.68 -12.07 -30.87
CA LYS A 287 41.77 -12.84 -32.13
C LYS A 287 42.14 -11.94 -33.31
N MET A 288 41.61 -10.72 -33.39
CA MET A 288 42.03 -9.73 -34.40
C MET A 288 43.50 -9.32 -34.24
N ALA A 289 43.93 -9.04 -33.01
CA ALA A 289 45.33 -8.69 -32.74
C ALA A 289 46.28 -9.83 -33.13
N ALA A 290 45.92 -11.08 -32.81
CA ALA A 290 46.68 -12.25 -33.20
C ALA A 290 46.74 -12.48 -34.73
N ASN A 291 45.63 -12.25 -35.44
CA ASN A 291 45.59 -12.35 -36.91
C ASN A 291 46.46 -11.29 -37.59
N ASN A 292 46.46 -10.05 -37.08
CA ASN A 292 47.33 -8.99 -37.60
C ASN A 292 48.82 -9.34 -37.41
N ILE A 293 49.18 -9.94 -36.28
CA ILE A 293 50.55 -10.42 -36.03
C ILE A 293 50.92 -11.54 -37.01
N LYS A 294 50.01 -12.50 -37.24
CA LYS A 294 50.23 -13.58 -38.22
C LYS A 294 50.40 -13.05 -39.64
N GLN A 295 49.57 -12.11 -40.09
CA GLN A 295 49.70 -11.50 -41.42
C GLN A 295 51.02 -10.74 -41.57
N LYS A 296 51.42 -9.96 -40.56
CA LYS A 296 52.74 -9.29 -40.59
C LYS A 296 53.88 -10.31 -40.67
N MET A 297 53.79 -11.44 -39.98
CA MET A 297 54.82 -12.48 -40.03
C MET A 297 54.88 -13.20 -41.37
N ILE A 298 53.73 -13.47 -41.99
CA ILE A 298 53.65 -14.01 -43.36
C ILE A 298 54.30 -13.03 -44.35
N ASN A 299 53.95 -11.75 -44.27
CA ASN A 299 54.52 -10.71 -45.14
C ASN A 299 56.04 -10.58 -44.96
N VAL A 300 56.55 -10.65 -43.71
CA VAL A 300 58.00 -10.64 -43.45
C VAL A 300 58.66 -11.89 -44.02
N SER A 301 58.04 -13.07 -43.90
CA SER A 301 58.58 -14.31 -44.48
C SER A 301 58.61 -14.29 -46.01
N GLU A 302 57.61 -13.66 -46.64
CA GLU A 302 57.55 -13.48 -48.08
C GLU A 302 58.60 -12.47 -48.57
N LEU A 303 58.83 -11.39 -47.82
CA LEU A 303 59.94 -10.47 -48.10
C LEU A 303 61.30 -11.16 -47.96
N TYR A 304 61.48 -12.05 -46.98
CA TYR A 304 62.69 -12.84 -46.84
C TYR A 304 62.92 -13.78 -48.02
N SER A 305 61.89 -14.51 -48.48
CA SER A 305 62.02 -15.44 -49.60
C SER A 305 62.24 -14.72 -50.94
N LEU A 306 61.68 -13.52 -51.11
CA LEU A 306 61.98 -12.66 -52.27
C LEU A 306 63.42 -12.16 -52.25
N LEU A 307 63.98 -11.83 -51.08
CA LEU A 307 65.37 -11.44 -50.92
C LEU A 307 66.36 -12.59 -51.20
N GLU A 308 65.94 -13.82 -50.93
CA GLU A 308 66.73 -15.05 -51.10
C GLU A 308 66.63 -15.61 -52.53
N SER A 309 65.69 -15.12 -53.34
CA SER A 309 65.55 -15.54 -54.74
C SER A 309 66.67 -14.97 -55.63
N PRO A 310 67.22 -15.74 -56.61
CA PRO A 310 68.51 -15.42 -57.23
C PRO A 310 68.50 -14.31 -58.31
N SER A 311 67.42 -13.54 -58.48
CA SER A 311 67.21 -12.73 -59.68
C SER A 311 67.06 -11.22 -59.48
N ILE A 312 67.59 -10.64 -58.39
CA ILE A 312 67.75 -9.18 -58.28
C ILE A 312 69.22 -8.83 -58.01
N GLN A 313 69.89 -8.35 -59.07
CA GLN A 313 71.15 -7.61 -59.00
C GLN A 313 70.89 -6.29 -58.25
N SER A 314 70.94 -6.32 -56.93
CA SER A 314 70.97 -5.11 -56.10
C SER A 314 72.16 -5.14 -55.14
N ASP A 315 72.83 -4.00 -55.08
CA ASP A 315 74.03 -3.65 -54.34
C ASP A 315 74.04 -4.25 -52.91
N ASP A 316 75.14 -4.90 -52.53
CA ASP A 316 75.30 -5.64 -51.27
C ASP A 316 74.95 -4.77 -50.04
N ASN A 317 75.19 -3.46 -50.16
CA ASN A 317 74.88 -2.46 -49.15
C ASN A 317 73.37 -2.26 -48.92
N THR A 318 72.54 -2.49 -49.94
CA THR A 318 71.08 -2.38 -49.87
C THR A 318 70.46 -3.60 -49.19
N LYS A 319 71.02 -4.80 -49.44
CA LYS A 319 70.62 -6.04 -48.77
C LYS A 319 70.92 -6.01 -47.28
N VAL A 320 72.06 -5.44 -46.88
CA VAL A 320 72.43 -5.26 -45.47
C VAL A 320 71.49 -4.29 -44.77
N LYS A 321 71.17 -3.13 -45.38
CA LYS A 321 70.21 -2.18 -44.81
C LYS A 321 68.81 -2.75 -44.65
N ILE A 322 68.33 -3.55 -45.61
CA ILE A 322 67.01 -4.19 -45.50
C ILE A 322 67.01 -5.24 -44.39
N LYS A 323 68.08 -6.03 -44.24
CA LYS A 323 68.23 -6.97 -43.12
C LYS A 323 68.26 -6.26 -41.76
N GLU A 324 68.96 -5.13 -41.65
CA GLU A 324 68.93 -4.31 -40.42
C GLU A 324 67.54 -3.74 -40.13
N MET A 325 66.82 -3.28 -41.15
CA MET A 325 65.47 -2.74 -40.98
C MET A 325 64.48 -3.81 -40.54
N ILE A 326 64.60 -5.03 -41.08
CA ILE A 326 63.81 -6.19 -40.67
C ILE A 326 64.12 -6.61 -39.23
N ASN A 327 65.40 -6.67 -38.85
CA ASN A 327 65.80 -6.98 -37.47
C ASN A 327 65.30 -5.92 -36.49
N LYS A 328 65.38 -4.63 -36.85
CA LYS A 328 64.84 -3.55 -36.03
C LYS A 328 63.32 -3.62 -35.86
N PHE A 329 62.60 -4.02 -36.89
CA PHE A 329 61.14 -4.22 -36.83
C PHE A 329 60.73 -5.46 -36.03
N LEU A 330 61.61 -6.46 -35.91
CA LEU A 330 61.43 -7.64 -35.05
C LEU A 330 61.79 -7.35 -33.58
N GLU A 331 62.67 -6.37 -33.32
CA GLU A 331 63.08 -5.94 -31.97
C GLU A 331 62.17 -4.86 -31.35
N GLU A 332 61.39 -4.09 -32.13
CA GLU A 332 60.38 -3.12 -31.65
C GLU A 332 59.11 -3.78 -31.05
N ARG A 333 59.28 -4.96 -30.47
CA ARG A 333 58.25 -5.81 -29.88
C ARG A 333 57.84 -5.37 -28.48
#